data_AF-A0A930XKU8-F1
#
_entry.id   AF-A0A930XKU8-F1
#
_cell.length_a   1.000
_cell.length_b   1.000
_cell.length_c   1.000
_cell.angle_alpha   90.00
_cell.angle_beta   90.00
_cell.angle_gamma   90.00
#
_symmetry.space_group_name_H-M   'P 1'
#
loop_
_entity.id
_entity.type
_entity.pdbx_description
1 polymer ?
#
loop_
_entity_poly.entity_id
_entity_poly.type
_entity_poly.pdbx_seq_one_letter_code
_entity_poly.pdbx_strand_id
1 'polypeptide(L)' 'MEVGRTESNGRISYWGNISEADDRALRVITLEDEETVHNAFFDRNFYKRQQRGEEP' A
#
# COMPACT_ATOMS: atom_id res chain seq x y z
N MET A 1 2.01 9.41 8.81
CA MET A 1 2.48 8.28 7.98
C MET A 1 2.73 7.15 8.95
N GLU A 2 1.87 6.15 8.96
CA GLU A 2 2.04 4.98 9.82
C GLU A 2 2.83 3.93 9.05
N VAL A 3 3.99 3.57 9.58
CA VAL A 3 4.93 2.63 8.95
C VAL A 3 4.46 1.20 9.19
N GLY A 4 4.08 0.53 8.10
CA GLY A 4 3.66 -0.87 8.10
C GLY A 4 4.79 -1.82 8.51
N ARG A 5 4.42 -2.88 9.25
CA ARG A 5 5.29 -3.95 9.74
C ARG A 5 6.36 -4.40 8.73
N THR A 6 7.63 -4.36 9.14
CA THR A 6 8.77 -4.92 8.40
C THR A 6 8.64 -6.45 8.37
N GLU A 7 8.49 -7.01 7.17
CA GLU A 7 8.58 -8.46 6.97
C GLU A 7 10.04 -8.91 7.14
N SER A 8 10.28 -10.13 7.64
CA SER A 8 11.63 -10.66 7.91
C SER A 8 12.56 -10.74 6.68
N ASN A 9 12.09 -10.36 5.50
CA ASN A 9 12.86 -10.25 4.24
C ASN A 9 13.25 -8.81 3.87
N GLY A 10 13.02 -7.82 4.74
CA GLY A 10 13.36 -6.42 4.51
C GLY A 10 12.39 -5.66 3.60
N ARG A 11 11.21 -6.21 3.27
CA ARG A 11 10.22 -5.51 2.44
C ARG A 11 9.30 -4.64 3.28
N ILE A 12 9.04 -3.45 2.77
CA ILE A 12 8.11 -2.49 3.37
C ILE A 12 6.93 -2.30 2.41
N SER A 13 5.71 -2.35 2.95
CA SER A 13 4.48 -2.10 2.18
C SER A 13 3.92 -0.72 2.55
N TYR A 14 3.81 0.15 1.55
CA TYR A 14 3.11 1.43 1.62
C TYR A 14 1.75 1.34 0.95
N TRP A 15 0.82 2.11 1.49
CA TRP A 15 -0.52 2.27 0.94
C TRP A 15 -0.78 3.76 0.76
N GLY A 16 -1.32 4.13 -0.41
CA GLY A 16 -1.76 5.50 -0.67
C GLY A 16 -3.04 5.47 -1.49
N ASN A 17 -4.02 6.29 -1.13
CA ASN A 17 -5.20 6.51 -1.96
C ASN A 17 -4.88 7.51 -3.07
N ILE A 18 -5.29 7.19 -4.29
CA ILE A 18 -5.10 8.04 -5.46
C ILE A 18 -6.48 8.49 -5.94
N SER A 19 -6.88 9.71 -5.56
CA SER A 19 -8.18 10.27 -5.94
C SER A 19 -8.34 10.44 -7.45
N GLU A 20 -7.25 10.71 -8.19
CA GLU A 20 -7.26 10.79 -9.66
C GLU A 20 -7.48 9.43 -10.35
N ALA A 21 -7.28 8.33 -9.63
CA ALA A 21 -7.43 6.97 -10.15
C ALA A 21 -8.76 6.35 -9.67
N ASP A 22 -9.84 7.14 -9.62
CA ASP A 22 -11.16 6.69 -9.15
C ASP A 22 -11.06 6.20 -7.69
N ASP A 23 -10.49 7.01 -6.79
CA ASP A 23 -10.22 6.70 -5.35
C ASP A 23 -9.67 5.29 -5.07
N ARG A 24 -8.81 4.79 -5.96
CA ARG A 24 -8.16 3.48 -5.78
C ARG A 24 -6.99 3.59 -4.80
N ALA A 25 -6.79 2.56 -3.98
CA ALA A 25 -5.56 2.44 -3.23
C ALA A 25 -4.44 1.86 -4.10
N LEU A 26 -3.31 2.53 -4.13
CA LEU A 26 -2.06 2.01 -4.64
C LEU A 26 -1.29 1.36 -3.47
N ARG A 27 -0.94 0.09 -3.65
CA ARG A 27 -0.01 -0.60 -2.77
C ARG A 27 1.37 -0.59 -3.42
N VAL A 28 2.35 -0.07 -2.69
CA VAL A 28 3.75 -0.04 -3.11
C VAL A 28 4.56 -0.90 -2.16
N ILE A 29 5.34 -1.82 -2.70
CA ILE A 29 6.25 -2.69 -1.95
C ILE A 29 7.65 -2.25 -2.31
N THR A 30 8.41 -1.76 -1.33
CA THR A 30 9.82 -1.42 -1.47
C THR A 30 10.70 -2.50 -0.87
N LEU A 31 11.98 -2.47 -1.25
CA LEU A 31 13.05 -3.22 -0.58
C LEU A 31 13.48 -2.51 0.72
N GLU A 32 14.50 -3.06 1.38
CA GLU A 32 15.00 -2.58 2.69
C GLU A 32 15.48 -1.14 2.69
N ASP A 33 15.84 -0.66 1.50
CA ASP A 33 16.39 0.67 1.26
C ASP A 33 15.31 1.75 1.15
N GLU A 34 14.02 1.39 1.15
CA GLU A 34 12.87 2.30 0.97
C GLU A 34 12.83 3.10 -0.34
N GLU A 35 13.94 3.20 -1.10
CA GLU A 35 14.02 3.88 -2.39
C GLU A 35 13.69 2.94 -3.56
N THR A 36 14.10 1.68 -3.45
CA THR A 36 13.88 0.70 -4.53
C THR A 36 12.50 0.09 -4.45
N VAL A 37 11.63 0.49 -5.38
CA VAL A 37 10.31 -0.13 -5.57
C VAL A 37 10.46 -1.52 -6.17
N HIS A 38 10.12 -2.55 -5.39
CA HIS A 38 10.08 -3.93 -5.86
C HIS A 38 8.81 -4.20 -6.68
N ASN A 39 7.66 -3.69 -6.21
CA ASN A 39 6.38 -3.87 -6.90
C ASN A 39 5.40 -2.75 -6.55
N ALA A 40 4.63 -2.27 -7.51
CA ALA A 40 3.58 -1.26 -7.28
C ALA A 40 2.33 -1.64 -8.08
N PHE A 41 1.21 -1.83 -7.39
CA PHE A 41 -0.04 -2.23 -8.03
C PHE A 41 -1.26 -1.58 -7.37
N PHE A 42 -2.27 -1.29 -8.18
CA PHE A 42 -3.54 -0.78 -7.70
C PHE A 42 -4.36 -1.91 -7.09
N ASP A 43 -4.67 -1.80 -5.80
CA ASP A 43 -5.60 -2.69 -5.14
C ASP A 43 -7.03 -2.27 -5.49
N ARG A 44 -7.60 -2.95 -6.48
CA ARG A 44 -8.95 -2.69 -6.96
C ARG A 44 -10.05 -3.12 -5.97
N ASN A 45 -9.72 -3.83 -4.89
CA ASN A 45 -10.66 -4.27 -3.86
C ASN A 45 -10.66 -3.36 -2.63
N PHE A 46 -9.83 -2.31 -2.59
CA PHE A 46 -9.76 -1.39 -1.47
C PHE A 46 -11.11 -0.73 -1.13
N TYR A 47 -11.94 -0.46 -2.15
CA TYR A 47 -13.31 0.02 -1.99
C TYR A 47 -14.20 -0.84 -1.07
N LYS A 48 -13.93 -2.15 -0.96
CA LYS A 48 -14.66 -3.03 -0.02
C LYS A 48 -14.15 -2.94 1.41
N ARG A 49 -12.88 -2.58 1.61
CA ARG A 49 -12.26 -2.47 2.96
C ARG A 49 -12.52 -1.11 3.60
N GLN A 50 -12.47 -0.03 2.82
CA GLN A 50 -12.78 1.32 3.31
C GLN A 50 -14.25 1.46 3.75
N GLN A 51 -15.19 0.79 3.07
CA GLN A 51 -16.60 0.73 3.50
C GLN A 51 -16.84 -0.15 4.74
N ARG A 52 -15.87 -0.99 5.12
CA ARG A 52 -15.95 -1.87 6.29
C ARG A 52 -15.28 -1.30 7.54
N GLY A 53 -14.60 -0.15 7.45
CA GLY A 53 -13.81 0.39 8.56
C GLY A 53 -12.64 -0.52 8.96
N GLU A 54 -12.27 -1.48 8.10
CA GLU A 54 -11.00 -2.20 8.24
C GLU A 54 -9.93 -1.24 7.75
N GLU A 55 -9.29 -0.59 8.72
CA GLU A 55 -8.13 0.27 8.53
C GLU A 55 -7.06 -0.46 7.68
N PRO A 56 -6.31 0.28 6.83
CA PRO A 56 -5.19 -0.27 6.06
C PRO A 56 -4.07 -0.84 6.94
#